data_AF-B4CY28-F1
#
_entry.id   AF-B4CY28-F1
#
_cell.length_a   1.000
_cell.length_b   1.000
_cell.length_c   1.000
_cell.angle_alpha   90.00
_cell.angle_beta   90.00
_cell.angle_gamma   90.00
#
_symmetry.space_group_name_H-M   'P 1'
#
loop_
_entity.id
_entity.type
_entity.pdbx_description
1 polymer ?
#
loop_
_entity_poly.entity_id
_entity_poly.type
_entity_poly.pdbx_seq_one_letter_code
_entity_poly.pdbx_strand_id
1 'polypeptide(L)'
;MPRERDLREEPGNAVDLPSGALAGSVFHALLGQVPMVDRGVKHARFAVLRLCTQPAILVECGFVSNNAESTLISSAAWREHVANAIVDGVGGYKELAETKARPKVIADYRRAATSDGNGLQTGKP
;
A
#
# COMPACT_ATOMS: atom_id res chain seq x y z
N MET A 1 10.71 -21.42 15.14
CA MET A 1 10.09 -21.07 16.43
C MET A 1 10.26 -19.58 16.68
N PRO A 2 9.21 -18.81 17.01
CA PRO A 2 9.34 -17.42 17.41
C PRO A 2 10.25 -17.28 18.63
N ARG A 3 11.06 -16.22 18.69
CA ARG A 3 11.94 -15.93 19.83
C ARG A 3 11.16 -15.11 20.88
N GLU A 4 11.65 -15.10 22.12
CA GLU A 4 11.03 -14.34 23.22
C GLU A 4 10.78 -12.86 22.89
N ARG A 5 11.67 -12.23 22.10
CA ARG A 5 11.47 -10.85 21.63
C ARG A 5 10.23 -10.69 20.74
N ASP A 6 9.90 -11.73 19.97
CA ASP A 6 8.83 -11.71 18.96
C ASP A 6 7.45 -11.80 19.62
N LEU A 7 7.39 -12.11 20.93
CA LEU A 7 6.18 -12.24 21.74
C LEU A 7 5.93 -11.03 22.66
N ARG A 8 6.79 -10.01 22.63
CA ARG A 8 6.61 -8.81 23.47
C ARG A 8 5.62 -7.84 22.84
N GLU A 9 4.68 -7.37 23.64
CA GLU A 9 3.80 -6.27 23.25
C GLU A 9 4.56 -4.92 23.37
N GLU A 10 5.00 -4.37 22.23
CA GLU A 10 5.72 -3.08 22.16
C GLU A 10 4.82 -1.88 21.78
N PRO A 11 4.57 -0.84 22.61
CA PRO A 11 3.63 0.25 22.30
C PRO A 11 3.73 0.79 20.86
N GLY A 12 2.59 1.24 20.30
CA GLY A 12 2.58 1.98 19.03
C GLY A 12 3.38 3.28 19.13
N ASN A 13 3.57 3.99 18.03
CA ASN A 13 4.31 5.26 18.04
C ASN A 13 3.34 6.45 18.21
N ALA A 14 3.86 7.61 18.58
CA ALA A 14 3.04 8.82 18.77
C ALA A 14 2.39 9.33 17.46
N VAL A 15 2.80 8.77 16.32
CA VAL A 15 2.36 9.14 14.96
C VAL A 15 1.51 8.04 14.32
N ASP A 16 0.85 7.18 15.12
CA ASP A 16 0.00 6.09 14.64
C ASP A 16 -1.19 6.62 13.81
N LEU A 17 -1.86 7.69 14.25
CA LEU A 17 -2.97 8.31 13.53
C LEU A 17 -2.57 8.81 12.12
N PRO A 18 -1.54 9.66 11.97
CA PRO A 18 -1.11 10.08 10.64
C PRO A 18 -0.51 8.93 9.82
N SER A 19 0.09 7.91 10.44
CA SER A 19 0.52 6.69 9.75
C SER A 19 -0.67 5.90 9.21
N GLY A 20 -1.78 5.83 9.94
CA GLY A 20 -3.03 5.23 9.47
C GLY A 20 -3.65 5.97 8.29
N ALA A 21 -3.61 7.31 8.30
CA ALA A 21 -4.08 8.12 7.18
C ALA A 21 -3.19 7.93 5.92
N LEU A 22 -1.86 7.84 6.10
CA LEU A 22 -0.93 7.49 5.03
C LEU A 22 -1.22 6.08 4.49
N ALA A 23 -1.41 5.10 5.38
CA ALA A 23 -1.72 3.72 5.01
C ALA A 23 -3.01 3.63 4.19
N GLY A 24 -4.08 4.33 4.62
CA GLY A 24 -5.35 4.36 3.90
C GLY A 24 -5.23 4.97 2.50
N SER A 25 -4.45 6.05 2.37
CA SER A 25 -4.25 6.73 1.08
C SER A 25 -3.50 5.83 0.09
N VAL A 26 -2.43 5.18 0.53
CA VAL A 26 -1.64 4.22 -0.28
C VAL A 26 -2.44 2.95 -0.57
N PHE A 27 -3.21 2.43 0.39
CA PHE A 27 -4.08 1.28 0.21
C PHE A 27 -5.11 1.49 -0.89
N HIS A 28 -5.80 2.64 -0.89
CA HIS A 28 -6.80 2.94 -1.91
C HIS A 28 -6.21 3.12 -3.30
N ALA A 29 -5.01 3.72 -3.40
CA ALA A 29 -4.29 3.84 -4.67
C ALA A 29 -3.88 2.47 -5.21
N LEU A 30 -3.27 1.61 -4.37
CA LEU A 30 -2.85 0.26 -4.76
C LEU A 30 -4.02 -0.60 -5.25
N LEU A 31 -5.11 -0.75 -4.48
CA LEU A 31 -6.25 -1.57 -4.89
C LEU A 31 -7.12 -0.96 -6.01
N GLY A 32 -6.94 0.34 -6.24
CA GLY A 32 -7.56 1.08 -7.31
C GLY A 32 -6.89 0.85 -8.67
N GLN A 33 -5.57 0.72 -8.67
CA GLN A 33 -4.75 0.70 -9.88
C GLN A 33 -4.14 -0.67 -10.17
N VAL A 34 -3.68 -1.37 -9.14
CA VAL A 34 -2.99 -2.67 -9.26
C VAL A 34 -3.99 -3.80 -9.04
N PRO A 35 -4.07 -4.80 -9.93
CA PRO A 35 -4.98 -5.94 -9.77
C PRO A 35 -4.43 -6.95 -8.74
N MET A 36 -4.27 -6.50 -7.50
CA MET A 36 -3.78 -7.31 -6.38
C MET A 36 -4.93 -7.71 -5.46
N VAL A 37 -4.74 -8.83 -4.74
CA VAL A 37 -5.69 -9.30 -3.74
C VAL A 37 -5.67 -8.34 -2.54
N ASP A 38 -6.86 -7.91 -2.11
CA ASP A 38 -7.02 -7.13 -0.89
C ASP A 38 -6.69 -7.99 0.35
N ARG A 39 -5.67 -7.55 1.10
CA ARG A 39 -5.24 -8.17 2.36
C ARG A 39 -5.41 -7.24 3.57
N GLY A 40 -6.01 -6.07 3.35
CA GLY A 40 -6.28 -5.04 4.35
C GLY A 40 -5.04 -4.29 4.87
N VAL A 41 -5.31 -3.21 5.58
CA VAL A 41 -4.32 -2.50 6.39
C VAL A 41 -4.22 -3.18 7.75
N LYS A 42 -3.00 -3.52 8.18
CA LYS A 42 -2.75 -4.22 9.44
C LYS A 42 -1.84 -3.38 10.33
N HIS A 43 -2.16 -3.36 11.61
CA HIS A 43 -1.29 -2.76 12.61
C HIS A 43 -0.24 -3.78 13.05
N ALA A 44 1.04 -3.39 12.97
CA ALA A 44 2.16 -4.25 13.33
C ALA A 44 3.27 -3.44 14.01
N ARG A 45 3.91 -4.05 15.02
CA ARG A 45 4.91 -3.41 15.89
C ARG A 45 6.33 -3.64 15.37
N PHE A 46 6.53 -3.54 14.06
CA PHE A 46 7.85 -3.69 13.45
C PHE A 46 8.79 -2.56 13.89
N ALA A 47 10.06 -2.89 14.15
CA ALA A 47 11.06 -1.92 14.61
C ALA A 47 11.14 -0.69 13.69
N VAL A 48 11.08 -0.90 12.37
CA VAL A 48 11.13 0.15 11.36
C VAL A 48 9.93 1.11 11.40
N LEU A 49 8.78 0.67 11.92
CA LEU A 49 7.58 1.50 12.08
C LEU A 49 7.55 2.14 13.47
N ARG A 50 7.74 1.35 14.54
CA ARG A 50 7.62 1.85 15.92
C ARG A 50 8.69 2.85 16.32
N LEU A 51 9.88 2.78 15.71
CA LEU A 51 10.99 3.71 16.00
C LEU A 51 10.99 4.93 15.08
N CYS A 52 10.09 4.98 14.08
CA CYS A 52 10.00 6.14 13.20
C CYS A 52 9.32 7.31 13.93
N THR A 53 9.90 8.50 13.84
CA THR A 53 9.34 9.73 14.42
C THR A 53 8.41 10.47 13.46
N GLN A 54 8.29 9.98 12.22
CA GLN A 54 7.42 10.51 11.17
C GLN A 54 6.38 9.46 10.76
N PRO A 55 5.27 9.85 10.10
CA PRO A 55 4.29 8.90 9.60
C PRO A 55 4.95 7.84 8.72
N ALA A 56 4.73 6.56 9.03
CA ALA A 56 5.45 5.47 8.38
C ALA A 56 4.53 4.26 8.12
N ILE A 57 4.73 3.61 6.98
CA ILE A 57 4.01 2.40 6.59
C ILE A 57 5.00 1.39 6.01
N LEU A 58 4.63 0.11 6.08
CA LEU A 58 5.30 -0.97 5.36
C LEU A 58 4.29 -1.57 4.38
N VAL A 59 4.68 -1.63 3.10
CA VAL A 59 3.83 -2.15 2.03
C VAL A 59 4.38 -3.51 1.59
N GLU A 60 3.54 -4.53 1.69
CA GLU A 60 3.82 -5.85 1.14
C GLU A 60 3.34 -5.91 -0.32
N CYS A 61 4.26 -5.78 -1.27
CA CYS A 61 3.94 -5.71 -2.71
C CYS A 61 3.66 -7.08 -3.37
N GLY A 62 3.58 -8.15 -2.56
CA GLY A 62 3.32 -9.52 -3.00
C GLY A 62 4.23 -10.54 -2.31
N PHE A 63 3.98 -11.82 -2.54
CA PHE A 63 4.66 -12.95 -1.91
C PHE A 63 5.54 -13.67 -2.94
N VAL A 64 6.86 -13.55 -2.80
CA VAL A 64 7.83 -14.29 -3.63
C VAL A 64 7.75 -15.82 -3.44
N SER A 65 7.14 -16.27 -2.34
CA SER A 65 6.86 -17.69 -2.07
C SER A 65 5.66 -18.23 -2.88
N ASN A 66 4.85 -17.36 -3.48
CA ASN A 66 3.78 -17.74 -4.39
C ASN A 66 4.28 -17.63 -5.84
N ASN A 67 4.24 -18.73 -6.60
CA ASN A 67 4.79 -18.75 -7.98
C ASN A 67 4.14 -17.71 -8.92
N ALA A 68 2.82 -17.49 -8.80
CA ALA A 68 2.12 -16.53 -9.65
C ALA A 68 2.53 -15.08 -9.31
N GLU A 69 2.55 -14.73 -8.02
CA GLU A 69 2.97 -13.40 -7.58
C GLU A 69 4.47 -13.16 -7.81
N SER A 70 5.33 -14.17 -7.62
CA SER A 70 6.77 -14.09 -7.87
C SER A 70 7.10 -13.75 -9.33
N THR A 71 6.38 -14.38 -10.28
CA THR A 71 6.50 -14.07 -11.71
C THR A 71 6.16 -12.60 -11.99
N LEU A 72 5.07 -12.08 -11.40
CA LEU A 72 4.71 -10.66 -11.52
C LEU A 72 5.77 -9.74 -10.90
N ILE A 73 6.23 -10.03 -9.67
CA ILE A 73 7.26 -9.22 -8.97
C ILE A 73 8.55 -9.10 -9.78
N SER A 74 8.93 -10.17 -10.50
CA SER A 74 10.11 -10.15 -11.38
C SER A 74 9.95 -9.26 -12.63
N SER A 75 8.72 -8.95 -13.04
CA SER A 75 8.43 -8.07 -14.17
C SER A 75 8.71 -6.60 -13.83
N ALA A 76 9.49 -5.93 -14.69
CA ALA A 76 9.76 -4.49 -14.56
C ALA A 76 8.48 -3.66 -14.68
N ALA A 77 7.60 -4.01 -15.63
CA ALA A 77 6.33 -3.32 -15.83
C ALA A 77 5.41 -3.43 -14.61
N TRP A 78 5.40 -4.59 -13.94
CA TRP A 78 4.63 -4.76 -12.70
C TRP A 78 5.18 -3.88 -11.57
N ARG A 79 6.51 -3.86 -11.37
CA ARG A 79 7.14 -3.02 -10.35
C ARG A 79 6.90 -1.53 -10.60
N GLU A 80 6.96 -1.10 -11.86
CA GLU A 80 6.65 0.28 -12.26
C GLU A 80 5.20 0.63 -11.92
N HIS A 81 4.26 -0.25 -12.22
CA HIS A 81 2.84 -0.05 -11.92
C HIS A 81 2.57 0.06 -10.42
N VAL A 82 3.21 -0.80 -9.62
CA VAL A 82 3.12 -0.74 -8.15
C VAL A 82 3.78 0.54 -7.62
N ALA A 83 4.93 0.94 -8.16
CA ALA A 83 5.62 2.17 -7.74
C ALA A 83 4.77 3.41 -8.02
N ASN A 84 4.15 3.52 -9.20
CA ASN A 84 3.27 4.63 -9.55
C ASN A 84 2.05 4.71 -8.62
N ALA A 85 1.44 3.58 -8.30
CA ALA A 85 0.34 3.54 -7.34
C ALA A 85 0.75 3.99 -5.92
N ILE A 86 1.97 3.65 -5.48
CA ILE A 86 2.51 4.13 -4.20
C ILE A 86 2.74 5.64 -4.23
N VAL A 87 3.31 6.17 -5.31
CA VAL A 87 3.53 7.61 -5.50
C VAL A 87 2.20 8.37 -5.43
N ASP A 88 1.18 7.91 -6.14
CA ASP A 88 -0.16 8.51 -6.10
C ASP A 88 -0.77 8.48 -4.70
N GLY A 89 -0.61 7.37 -3.98
CA GLY A 89 -1.07 7.22 -2.60
C GLY A 89 -0.40 8.19 -1.63
N VAL A 90 0.92 8.36 -1.75
CA VAL A 90 1.69 9.35 -0.97
C VAL A 90 1.27 10.78 -1.34
N GLY A 91 1.05 11.05 -2.63
CA GLY A 91 0.52 12.33 -3.12
C GLY A 91 -0.86 12.64 -2.54
N GLY A 92 -1.76 11.65 -2.51
CA GLY A 92 -3.09 11.78 -1.90
C GLY A 92 -3.03 12.02 -0.39
N TYR A 93 -2.08 11.40 0.32
CA TYR A 93 -1.85 11.68 1.74
C TYR A 93 -1.37 13.11 1.97
N LYS A 94 -0.43 13.59 1.14
CA LYS A 94 0.06 14.97 1.18
C LYS A 94 -1.08 15.97 0.98
N GLU A 95 -1.91 15.75 -0.04
CA GLU A 95 -3.07 16.61 -0.31
C GLU A 95 -4.06 16.62 0.85
N LEU A 96 -4.39 15.45 1.41
CA LEU A 96 -5.21 15.35 2.62
C LEU A 96 -4.62 16.14 3.80
N ALA A 97 -3.31 16.06 4.01
CA ALA A 97 -2.64 16.75 5.09
C ALA A 97 -2.70 18.28 4.93
N GLU A 98 -2.47 18.78 3.71
CA GLU A 98 -2.36 20.20 3.37
C GLU A 98 -3.73 20.88 3.21
N THR A 99 -4.66 20.28 2.47
CA THR A 99 -5.91 20.93 2.05
C THR A 99 -7.14 20.42 2.78
N LYS A 100 -7.03 19.32 3.54
CA LYS A 100 -8.17 18.60 4.15
C LYS A 100 -9.20 18.11 3.13
N ALA A 101 -8.81 17.98 1.85
CA ALA A 101 -9.67 17.44 0.81
C ALA A 101 -10.08 15.99 1.11
N ARG A 102 -11.21 15.56 0.52
CA ARG A 102 -11.68 14.17 0.63
C ARG A 102 -10.63 13.24 0.00
N PRO A 103 -10.14 12.21 0.72
CA PRO A 103 -9.23 11.24 0.14
C PRO A 103 -9.85 10.51 -1.06
N LYS A 104 -9.04 10.24 -2.09
CA LYS A 104 -9.42 9.36 -3.19
C LYS A 104 -9.62 7.95 -2.65
N VAL A 105 -10.73 7.32 -3.06
CA VAL A 105 -11.04 5.93 -2.74
C VAL A 105 -10.80 5.03 -3.95
N ILE A 106 -10.78 3.71 -3.74
CA ILE A 106 -10.59 2.70 -4.80
C ILE A 106 -11.45 2.98 -6.05
N ALA A 107 -12.71 3.35 -5.85
CA ALA A 107 -13.63 3.65 -6.95
C ALA A 107 -13.17 4.85 -7.79
N ASP A 108 -12.53 5.85 -7.18
CA ASP A 108 -12.02 7.04 -7.88
C ASP A 108 -10.87 6.65 -8.82
N TYR A 109 -9.93 5.84 -8.34
CA TYR A 109 -8.80 5.32 -9.13
C TYR A 109 -9.25 4.41 -10.27
N ARG A 110 -10.22 3.51 -10.01
CA ARG A 110 -10.74 2.61 -11.05
C ARG A 110 -11.44 3.36 -12.18
N ARG A 111 -12.15 4.45 -11.87
CA ARG A 111 -12.79 5.29 -12.90
C ARG A 111 -11.76 6.00 -13.78
N ALA A 112 -10.66 6.49 -13.19
CA ALA A 112 -9.56 7.09 -13.96
C ALA A 112 -8.89 6.06 -14.89
N ALA A 113 -8.65 4.83 -14.42
CA ALA A 113 -8.09 3.77 -15.26
C ALA A 113 -8.99 3.43 -16.47
N THR A 114 -10.31 3.52 -16.32
CA THR A 114 -11.24 3.28 -17.45
C THR A 114 -11.27 4.42 -18.48
N SER A 115 -10.93 5.65 -18.10
CA SER A 115 -10.86 6.77 -19.04
C SER A 115 -9.58 6.77 -19.87
N ASP A 116 -8.50 6.17 -19.36
CA ASP A 116 -7.16 6.27 -19.96
C ASP A 116 -6.85 5.16 -20.98
N GLY A 117 -7.81 4.29 -21.31
CA GLY A 117 -7.76 3.39 -22.46
C GLY A 117 -6.70 2.26 -22.44
N ASN A 118 -5.84 2.18 -21.43
CA ASN A 118 -4.76 1.20 -21.36
C ASN A 118 -5.07 0.03 -20.41
N GLY A 119 -6.16 -0.68 -20.69
CA GLY A 119 -6.53 -1.89 -19.95
C GLY A 119 -5.55 -3.02 -20.28
N LEU A 120 -4.55 -3.24 -19.42
CA LEU A 120 -3.68 -4.41 -19.49
C LEU A 120 -4.59 -5.66 -19.42
N GLN A 121 -4.61 -6.43 -20.50
CA GLN A 121 -5.46 -7.62 -20.65
C GLN A 121 -5.32 -8.52 -19.44
N THR A 122 -6.44 -8.71 -18.74
CA THR A 122 -6.57 -9.67 -17.66
C THR A 122 -6.39 -11.07 -18.25
N GLY A 123 -5.19 -11.65 -18.08
CA GLY A 123 -5.01 -13.10 -18.17
C GLY A 123 -5.82 -13.75 -17.06
N LYS A 124 -7.01 -14.24 -17.43
CA LYS A 124 -7.83 -15.13 -16.60
C LYS A 124 -7.05 -16.44 -16.40
N PRO A 125 -7.15 -17.12 -15.23
CA PRO A 125 -6.58 -18.46 -15.06
C PRO A 125 -7.14 -19.47 -16.07
#